data_AF-A0A1A0HIV9-F1
#
_entry.id   AF-A0A1A0HIV9-F1
#
_cell.length_a   1.000
_cell.length_b   1.000
_cell.length_c   1.000
_cell.angle_alpha   90.00
_cell.angle_beta   90.00
_cell.angle_gamma   90.00
#
_symmetry.space_group_name_H-M   'P 1'
#
loop_
_entity.id
_entity.type
_entity.pdbx_description
1 polymer ?
#
loop_
_entity_poly.entity_id
_entity_poly.type
_entity_poly.pdbx_seq_one_letter_code
_entity_poly.pdbx_strand_id
1 'polypeptide(L)'
;MPPRVQNKDSTSESESKATLTSRAANKARNAVAAAAQLELLSKHIHSNGPKDKPSIHPLDFQSFSEETLNNYLRKYSLNYPDVRSLNENILNSEIGKKTYSYKRATHGNKISKPELASNLQKHFTLMNIRENEVITNFLYRVKNQDKEFKLTF
;
A
#
# COMPACT_ATOMS: atom_id res chain seq x y z
N MET A 1 23.54 -31.52 48.15
CA MET A 1 23.71 -30.63 46.97
C MET A 1 24.35 -31.46 45.86
N PRO A 2 23.67 -31.73 44.74
CA PRO A 2 24.27 -32.43 43.61
C PRO A 2 25.08 -31.46 42.72
N PRO A 3 26.16 -31.92 42.05
CA PRO A 3 27.00 -31.06 41.23
C PRO A 3 26.38 -30.81 39.84
N ARG A 4 26.61 -29.60 39.34
CA ARG A 4 26.16 -29.04 38.07
C ARG A 4 26.76 -29.80 36.88
N VAL A 5 25.91 -30.44 36.08
CA VAL A 5 26.27 -31.03 34.79
C VAL A 5 26.67 -29.91 33.82
N GLN A 6 27.94 -29.88 33.43
CA GLN A 6 28.42 -29.02 32.34
C GLN A 6 28.14 -29.74 31.02
N ASN A 7 27.23 -29.19 30.23
CA ASN A 7 27.08 -29.55 28.82
C ASN A 7 28.42 -29.26 28.12
N LYS A 8 29.06 -30.30 27.61
CA LYS A 8 30.16 -30.18 26.64
C LYS A 8 29.54 -29.70 25.32
N ASP A 9 29.88 -28.47 24.93
CA ASP A 9 29.61 -28.00 23.59
C ASP A 9 30.35 -28.89 22.58
N SER A 10 29.58 -29.37 21.62
CA SER A 10 30.02 -30.22 20.52
C SER A 10 30.97 -29.42 19.63
N THR A 11 32.28 -29.57 19.86
CA THR A 11 33.31 -29.05 18.95
C THR A 11 33.27 -29.90 17.69
N SER A 12 32.57 -29.40 16.67
CA SER A 12 32.57 -29.94 15.32
C SER A 12 34.02 -30.01 14.82
N GLU A 13 34.49 -31.23 14.62
CA GLU A 13 35.75 -31.48 13.96
C GLU A 13 35.67 -30.98 12.52
N SER A 14 36.48 -29.97 12.23
CA SER A 14 36.88 -29.64 10.87
C SER A 14 38.38 -29.49 10.87
N GLU A 15 39.07 -30.63 10.91
CA GLU A 15 40.44 -30.77 10.42
C GLU A 15 40.46 -30.31 8.95
N SER A 16 40.63 -29.01 8.75
CA SER A 16 40.99 -28.45 7.47
C SER A 16 42.50 -28.40 7.43
N LYS A 17 43.08 -29.47 6.88
CA LYS A 17 44.46 -29.59 6.41
C LYS A 17 44.91 -28.24 5.85
N ALA A 18 45.73 -27.52 6.60
CA ALA A 18 46.20 -26.18 6.28
C ALA A 18 47.06 -26.25 5.01
N THR A 19 46.40 -26.16 3.86
CA THR A 19 47.05 -25.88 2.60
C THR A 19 47.54 -24.44 2.71
N LEU A 20 48.86 -24.25 2.57
CA LEU A 20 49.51 -22.93 2.53
C LEU A 20 48.94 -22.14 1.33
N THR A 21 47.77 -21.53 1.51
CA THR A 21 47.19 -20.61 0.54
C THR A 21 47.83 -19.25 0.75
N SER A 22 48.41 -18.71 -0.31
CA SER A 22 48.98 -17.37 -0.30
C SER A 22 47.92 -16.35 0.13
N ARG A 23 48.33 -15.25 0.78
CA ARG A 23 47.41 -14.15 1.15
C ARG A 23 46.54 -13.67 -0.03
N ALA A 24 47.05 -13.81 -1.26
CA ALA A 24 46.32 -13.51 -2.50
C ALA A 24 45.14 -14.48 -2.76
N ALA A 25 45.30 -15.78 -2.50
CA ALA A 25 44.25 -16.78 -2.71
C ALA A 25 43.09 -16.63 -1.70
N ASN A 26 43.38 -16.28 -0.45
CA ASN A 26 42.34 -16.02 0.56
C ASN A 26 41.59 -14.70 0.27
N LYS A 27 42.29 -13.68 -0.26
CA LYS A 27 41.66 -12.44 -0.73
C LYS A 27 40.72 -12.70 -1.91
N ALA A 28 41.12 -13.54 -2.86
CA ALA A 28 40.29 -13.90 -4.01
C ALA A 28 39.01 -14.66 -3.59
N ARG A 29 39.11 -15.62 -2.67
CA ARG A 29 37.93 -16.35 -2.15
C ARG A 29 36.97 -15.45 -1.39
N ASN A 30 37.48 -14.54 -0.56
CA ASN A 30 36.63 -13.56 0.13
C ASN A 30 35.95 -12.59 -0.84
N ALA A 31 36.64 -12.19 -1.92
CA ALA A 31 36.03 -11.34 -2.95
C ALA A 31 34.88 -12.05 -3.69
N VAL A 32 35.04 -13.35 -3.99
CA VAL A 32 33.98 -14.16 -4.63
C VAL A 32 32.79 -14.35 -3.68
N ALA A 33 33.04 -14.65 -2.39
CA ALA A 33 31.98 -14.78 -1.40
C ALA A 33 31.21 -13.46 -1.19
N ALA A 34 31.92 -12.32 -1.16
CA ALA A 34 31.29 -11.00 -1.09
C ALA A 34 30.46 -10.66 -2.33
N ALA A 35 30.94 -11.02 -3.53
CA ALA A 35 30.20 -10.82 -4.78
C ALA A 35 28.90 -11.67 -4.82
N ALA A 36 28.96 -12.93 -4.36
CA ALA A 36 27.79 -13.79 -4.27
C ALA A 36 26.75 -13.25 -3.26
N GLN A 37 27.20 -12.66 -2.14
CA GLN A 37 26.31 -12.00 -1.19
C GLN A 37 25.63 -10.77 -1.79
N LEU A 38 26.36 -9.93 -2.54
CA LEU A 38 25.78 -8.75 -3.21
C LEU A 38 24.73 -9.15 -4.26
N GLU A 39 24.95 -10.24 -5.00
CA GLU A 39 23.97 -10.74 -5.97
C GLU A 39 22.69 -11.23 -5.26
N LEU A 40 22.81 -11.96 -4.16
CA LEU A 40 21.66 -12.38 -3.35
C LEU A 40 20.89 -11.19 -2.77
N LEU A 41 21.60 -10.18 -2.27
CA LEU A 41 20.99 -8.95 -1.76
C LEU A 41 20.25 -8.20 -2.88
N SER A 42 20.82 -8.07 -4.08
CA SER A 42 20.13 -7.41 -5.20
C SER A 42 18.86 -8.14 -5.68
N LYS A 43 18.82 -9.47 -5.58
CA LYS A 43 17.66 -10.28 -6.01
C LYS A 43 16.54 -10.32 -4.98
N HIS A 44 16.87 -10.16 -3.69
CA HIS A 44 15.90 -10.36 -2.59
C HIS A 44 15.62 -9.08 -1.78
N ILE A 45 16.44 -8.04 -1.89
CA ILE A 45 16.13 -6.71 -1.37
C ILE A 45 15.32 -5.97 -2.43
N HIS A 46 14.01 -6.09 -2.31
CA HIS A 46 13.08 -5.22 -2.99
C HIS A 46 13.03 -3.92 -2.18
N SER A 47 13.44 -2.82 -2.79
CA SER A 47 13.29 -1.50 -2.18
C SER A 47 11.81 -1.28 -1.88
N ASN A 48 11.48 -1.09 -0.59
CA ASN A 48 10.14 -0.71 -0.12
C ASN A 48 10.07 0.82 0.07
N GLY A 49 10.89 1.56 -0.67
CA GLY A 49 10.94 2.99 -0.60
C GLY A 49 9.59 3.59 -1.04
N PRO A 50 9.23 4.77 -0.53
CA PRO A 50 8.00 5.46 -0.94
C PRO A 50 7.96 5.78 -2.45
N LYS A 51 9.12 5.74 -3.13
CA LYS A 51 9.26 5.96 -4.57
C LYS A 51 9.13 4.69 -5.43
N ASP A 52 9.09 3.50 -4.82
CA ASP A 52 8.98 2.24 -5.56
C ASP A 52 7.54 1.93 -5.98
N LYS A 53 6.56 2.63 -5.39
CA LYS A 53 5.18 2.57 -5.84
C LYS A 53 5.02 3.45 -7.09
N PRO A 54 4.47 2.93 -8.20
CA PRO A 54 4.20 3.76 -9.37
C PRO A 54 3.29 4.91 -8.98
N SER A 55 3.59 6.11 -9.51
CA SER A 55 2.72 7.27 -9.31
C SER A 55 1.35 6.95 -9.90
N ILE A 56 0.33 7.09 -9.06
CA ILE A 56 -1.05 6.86 -9.44
C ILE A 56 -1.42 7.89 -10.51
N HIS A 57 -2.06 7.43 -11.59
CA HIS A 57 -2.51 8.35 -12.63
C HIS A 57 -3.63 9.24 -12.08
N PRO A 58 -3.59 10.58 -12.28
CA PRO A 58 -4.54 11.51 -11.63
C PRO A 58 -6.00 11.32 -12.06
N LEU A 59 -6.24 10.67 -13.20
CA LEU A 59 -7.59 10.33 -13.70
C LEU A 59 -8.04 8.91 -13.32
N ASP A 60 -7.25 8.16 -12.57
CA ASP A 60 -7.64 6.82 -12.11
C ASP A 60 -8.45 6.90 -10.81
N PHE A 61 -9.77 6.98 -10.95
CA PHE A 61 -10.68 7.04 -9.78
C PHE A 61 -10.77 5.73 -9.00
N GLN A 62 -10.31 4.61 -9.57
CA GLN A 62 -10.36 3.29 -8.95
C GLN A 62 -9.36 3.17 -7.79
N SER A 63 -8.17 3.73 -7.98
CA SER A 63 -7.06 3.68 -7.03
C SER A 63 -7.19 4.71 -5.91
N PHE A 64 -8.09 5.69 -6.02
CA PHE A 64 -8.38 6.60 -4.91
C PHE A 64 -9.00 5.90 -3.71
N SER A 65 -8.77 6.49 -2.53
CA SER A 65 -9.37 6.03 -1.27
C SER A 65 -10.88 6.32 -1.26
N GLU A 66 -11.64 5.50 -0.52
CA GLU A 66 -13.09 5.70 -0.37
C GLU A 66 -13.42 7.06 0.25
N GLU A 67 -12.59 7.54 1.19
CA GLU A 67 -12.72 8.87 1.78
C GLU A 67 -12.59 9.98 0.74
N THR A 68 -11.65 9.85 -0.20
CA THR A 68 -11.48 10.82 -1.29
C THR A 68 -12.70 10.86 -2.21
N LEU A 69 -13.25 9.69 -2.56
CA LEU A 69 -14.46 9.59 -3.38
C LEU A 69 -15.66 10.21 -2.65
N ASN A 70 -15.83 9.93 -1.36
CA ASN A 70 -16.89 10.50 -0.52
C ASN A 70 -16.75 12.02 -0.32
N ASN A 71 -15.53 12.53 -0.18
CA ASN A 71 -15.29 13.97 -0.13
C ASN A 71 -15.66 14.65 -1.45
N TYR A 72 -15.39 14.00 -2.58
CA TYR A 72 -15.82 14.48 -3.90
C TYR A 72 -17.35 14.53 -4.00
N LEU A 73 -18.03 13.45 -3.60
CA LEU A 73 -19.51 13.39 -3.51
C LEU A 73 -20.08 14.56 -2.70
N ARG A 74 -19.54 14.80 -1.50
CA ARG A 74 -19.98 15.90 -0.62
C ARG A 74 -19.72 17.27 -1.25
N LYS A 75 -18.55 17.47 -1.84
CA LYS A 75 -18.15 18.74 -2.45
C LYS A 75 -19.08 19.13 -3.61
N TYR A 76 -19.50 18.16 -4.42
CA TYR A 76 -20.36 18.37 -5.58
C TYR A 76 -21.85 18.06 -5.30
N SER A 77 -22.19 17.71 -4.06
CA SER A 77 -23.55 17.31 -3.64
C SER A 77 -24.20 16.27 -4.54
N LEU A 78 -23.41 15.27 -4.95
CA LEU A 78 -23.86 14.20 -5.84
C LEU A 78 -24.59 13.13 -5.01
N ASN A 79 -25.85 12.87 -5.36
CA ASN A 79 -26.69 11.88 -4.67
C ASN A 79 -26.47 10.47 -5.25
N TYR A 80 -25.26 9.92 -5.13
CA TYR A 80 -25.04 8.51 -5.42
C TYR A 80 -25.23 7.65 -4.17
N PRO A 81 -25.64 6.38 -4.32
CA PRO A 81 -25.75 5.47 -3.19
C PRO A 81 -24.38 5.17 -2.57
N ASP A 82 -24.38 4.76 -1.30
CA ASP A 82 -23.14 4.44 -0.57
C ASP A 82 -22.42 3.23 -1.18
N VAL A 83 -21.09 3.22 -1.01
CA VAL A 83 -20.23 2.11 -1.41
C VAL A 83 -20.47 0.91 -0.51
N ARG A 84 -20.55 -0.29 -1.11
CA ARG A 84 -20.64 -1.56 -0.37
C ARG A 84 -19.37 -1.81 0.44
N SER A 85 -19.56 -2.12 1.72
CA SER A 85 -18.47 -2.56 2.59
C SER A 85 -18.03 -3.99 2.26
N LEU A 86 -16.79 -4.36 2.60
CA LEU A 86 -16.28 -5.72 2.48
C LEU A 86 -17.21 -6.74 3.14
N ASN A 87 -17.73 -6.42 4.33
CA ASN A 87 -18.66 -7.30 5.07
C ASN A 87 -19.94 -7.57 4.27
N GLU A 88 -20.44 -6.58 3.52
CA GLU A 88 -21.63 -6.74 2.70
C GLU A 88 -21.36 -7.58 1.45
N ASN A 89 -20.14 -7.47 0.88
CA ASN A 89 -19.72 -8.35 -0.19
C ASN A 89 -19.63 -9.81 0.26
N ILE A 90 -19.13 -10.06 1.48
CA ILE A 90 -19.12 -11.41 2.08
C ILE A 90 -20.55 -11.90 2.31
N LEU A 91 -21.45 -11.05 2.78
CA LEU A 91 -22.87 -11.38 2.97
C LEU A 91 -23.59 -11.71 1.66
N ASN A 92 -23.16 -11.12 0.53
CA ASN A 92 -23.71 -11.42 -0.79
C ASN A 92 -23.26 -12.78 -1.37
N SER A 93 -22.38 -13.51 -0.68
CA SER A 93 -21.98 -14.87 -1.07
C SER A 93 -23.11 -15.90 -0.85
N GLU A 94 -23.00 -17.07 -1.49
CA GLU A 94 -24.00 -18.15 -1.38
C GLU A 94 -24.26 -18.61 0.08
N ILE A 95 -23.23 -18.56 0.93
CA ILE A 95 -23.38 -18.88 2.36
C ILE A 95 -23.99 -17.69 3.11
N GLY A 96 -23.59 -16.47 2.76
CA GLY A 96 -24.05 -15.23 3.39
C GLY A 96 -25.55 -14.98 3.18
N LYS A 97 -26.09 -15.32 2.00
CA LYS A 97 -27.51 -15.17 1.64
C LYS A 97 -28.47 -15.87 2.60
N LYS A 98 -28.03 -16.96 3.25
CA LYS A 98 -28.84 -17.73 4.21
C LYS A 98 -28.87 -17.11 5.60
N THR A 99 -27.99 -16.15 5.88
CA THR A 99 -27.86 -15.54 7.21
C THR A 99 -28.95 -14.51 7.49
N TYR A 100 -29.27 -14.32 8.77
CA TYR A 100 -30.18 -13.26 9.20
C TYR A 100 -29.66 -11.85 8.82
N SER A 101 -28.34 -11.65 8.92
CA SER A 101 -27.68 -10.38 8.58
C SER A 101 -27.88 -9.98 7.11
N TYR A 102 -27.89 -10.94 6.18
CA TYR A 102 -28.20 -10.66 4.78
C TYR A 102 -29.62 -10.12 4.60
N LYS A 103 -30.62 -10.79 5.19
CA LYS A 103 -32.03 -10.36 5.11
C LYS A 103 -32.27 -8.95 5.65
N ARG A 104 -31.45 -8.50 6.61
CA ARG A 104 -31.49 -7.13 7.14
C ARG A 104 -30.74 -6.13 6.24
N ALA A 105 -29.64 -6.55 5.62
CA ALA A 105 -28.78 -5.69 4.81
C ALA A 105 -29.33 -5.42 3.40
N THR A 106 -30.22 -6.26 2.87
CA THR A 106 -30.80 -6.14 1.51
C THR A 106 -31.62 -4.88 1.26
N HIS A 107 -31.96 -4.10 2.29
CA HIS A 107 -32.76 -2.88 2.15
C HIS A 107 -31.94 -1.64 1.75
N GLY A 108 -30.60 -1.75 1.67
CA GLY A 108 -29.74 -0.67 1.21
C GLY A 108 -29.44 -0.77 -0.28
N ASN A 109 -29.91 0.19 -1.08
CA ASN A 109 -29.38 0.42 -2.41
C ASN A 109 -27.93 0.88 -2.27
N LYS A 110 -26.96 -0.03 -2.39
CA LYS A 110 -25.53 0.26 -2.30
C LYS A 110 -24.82 -0.16 -3.57
N ILE A 111 -23.84 0.62 -3.99
CA ILE A 111 -23.10 0.42 -5.24
C ILE A 111 -21.70 -0.11 -5.00
N SER A 112 -21.11 -0.70 -6.03
CA SER A 112 -19.72 -1.14 -5.95
C SER A 112 -18.76 0.05 -6.05
N LYS A 113 -17.58 -0.05 -5.42
CA LYS A 113 -16.50 0.94 -5.59
C LYS A 113 -16.17 1.23 -7.07
N PRO A 114 -15.99 0.22 -7.95
CA PRO A 114 -15.72 0.49 -9.37
C PRO A 114 -16.83 1.26 -10.07
N GLU A 115 -18.08 0.94 -9.75
CA GLU A 115 -19.24 1.63 -10.33
C GLU A 115 -19.29 3.09 -9.89
N LEU A 116 -19.07 3.37 -8.60
CA LEU A 116 -18.95 4.73 -8.10
C LEU A 116 -17.81 5.48 -8.80
N ALA A 117 -16.62 4.88 -8.88
CA ALA A 117 -15.45 5.48 -9.50
C ALA A 117 -15.72 5.86 -10.97
N SER A 118 -16.36 4.97 -11.73
CA SER A 118 -16.74 5.24 -13.12
C SER A 118 -17.74 6.40 -13.24
N ASN A 119 -18.75 6.44 -12.37
CA ASN A 119 -19.73 7.52 -12.36
C ASN A 119 -19.10 8.88 -12.02
N LEU A 120 -18.19 8.91 -11.02
CA LEU A 120 -17.46 10.10 -10.65
C LEU A 120 -16.48 10.55 -11.75
N GLN A 121 -15.83 9.62 -12.43
CA GLN A 121 -14.97 9.94 -13.57
C GLN A 121 -15.75 10.57 -14.73
N LYS A 122 -16.95 10.05 -15.02
CA LYS A 122 -17.85 10.65 -16.02
C LYS A 122 -18.26 12.06 -15.62
N HIS A 123 -18.68 12.26 -14.37
CA HIS A 123 -19.03 13.58 -13.87
C HIS A 123 -17.85 14.56 -13.97
N PHE A 124 -16.65 14.12 -13.56
CA PHE A 124 -15.43 14.93 -13.65
C PHE A 124 -15.11 15.35 -15.09
N THR A 125 -15.27 14.43 -16.05
CA THR A 125 -14.96 14.69 -17.47
C THR A 125 -15.99 15.63 -18.12
N LEU A 126 -17.25 15.60 -17.68
CA LEU A 126 -18.32 16.45 -18.19
C LEU A 126 -18.37 17.84 -17.52
N MET A 127 -17.55 18.06 -16.50
CA MET A 127 -17.55 19.32 -15.76
C MET A 127 -16.93 20.44 -16.60
N ASN A 128 -17.70 21.51 -16.82
CA ASN A 128 -17.21 22.69 -17.51
C ASN A 128 -16.32 23.51 -16.57
N ILE A 129 -15.06 23.70 -16.95
CA ILE A 129 -14.05 24.37 -16.14
C ILE A 129 -13.46 25.54 -16.93
N ARG A 130 -13.33 26.69 -16.27
CA ARG A 130 -12.56 27.83 -16.79
C ARG A 130 -11.14 27.77 -16.24
N GLU A 131 -10.18 27.58 -17.14
CA GLU A 131 -8.75 27.42 -16.80
C GLU A 131 -8.22 28.55 -15.91
N ASN A 132 -8.50 29.80 -16.29
CA ASN A 132 -8.05 31.00 -15.55
C ASN A 132 -8.49 30.97 -14.07
N GLU A 133 -9.69 30.49 -13.78
CA GLU A 133 -10.19 30.41 -12.41
C GLU A 133 -9.51 29.29 -11.63
N VAL A 134 -9.28 28.14 -12.26
CA VAL A 134 -8.68 26.99 -11.59
C VAL A 134 -7.22 27.24 -11.26
N ILE A 135 -6.43 27.76 -12.22
CA ILE A 135 -5.01 28.03 -11.99
C ILE A 135 -4.84 29.06 -10.87
N THR A 136 -5.63 30.14 -10.91
CA THR A 136 -5.55 31.21 -9.90
C THR A 136 -5.93 30.70 -8.51
N ASN A 137 -7.04 29.97 -8.40
CA ASN A 137 -7.49 29.39 -7.14
C ASN A 137 -6.51 28.34 -6.59
N PHE A 138 -5.95 27.50 -7.47
CA PHE A 138 -4.94 26.52 -7.10
C PHE A 138 -3.69 27.19 -6.53
N LEU A 139 -3.13 28.16 -7.26
CA LEU A 139 -1.93 28.87 -6.83
C LEU A 139 -2.14 29.61 -5.52
N TYR A 140 -3.31 30.24 -5.35
CA TYR A 140 -3.68 30.92 -4.12
C TYR A 140 -3.76 29.94 -2.93
N ARG A 141 -4.44 28.80 -3.09
CA ARG A 141 -4.56 27.79 -2.04
C ARG A 141 -3.22 27.20 -1.65
N VAL A 142 -2.39 26.82 -2.63
CA VAL A 142 -1.06 26.25 -2.34
C VAL A 142 -0.17 27.26 -1.63
N LYS A 143 -0.18 28.54 -2.03
CA LYS A 143 0.65 29.57 -1.39
C LYS A 143 0.17 29.97 0.01
N ASN A 144 -1.10 29.77 0.32
CA ASN A 144 -1.69 30.20 1.60
C ASN A 144 -2.17 29.03 2.48
N GLN A 145 -1.84 27.78 2.13
CA GLN A 145 -2.22 26.58 2.88
C GLN A 145 -1.80 26.62 4.35
N ASP A 146 -0.66 27.27 4.65
CA ASP A 146 -0.11 27.38 6.00
C ASP A 146 -0.73 28.53 6.82
N LYS A 147 -1.56 29.37 6.18
CA LYS A 147 -2.21 30.55 6.78
C LYS A 147 -3.68 30.32 7.12
N GLU A 148 -4.26 29.18 6.73
CA GLU A 148 -5.63 28.85 7.10
C GLU A 148 -5.70 28.53 8.60
N PHE A 149 -6.33 29.42 9.36
CA PHE A 149 -6.61 29.24 10.77
C PHE A 149 -7.61 28.08 10.95
N LYS A 150 -7.13 26.93 11.44
CA LYS A 150 -7.97 25.78 11.75
C LYS A 150 -8.64 25.95 13.12
N LEU A 151 -9.81 26.59 13.13
CA LEU A 151 -10.80 26.39 14.19
C LEU A 151 -11.64 25.17 13.79
N THR A 152 -11.23 23.98 14.24
CA THR A 152 -12.03 22.76 14.12
C THR A 152 -12.73 22.51 15.45
N PHE A 153 -14.06 22.65 15.47
CA PHE A 153 -14.93 22.19 16.54
C PHE A 153 -15.40 20.76 16.27
#